data_AF-A0A9X7MWR3-F1
#
_entry.id   AF-A0A9X7MWR3-F1
#
_cell.length_a   1.000
_cell.length_b   1.000
_cell.length_c   1.000
_cell.angle_alpha   90.00
_cell.angle_beta   90.00
_cell.angle_gamma   90.00
#
_symmetry.space_group_name_H-M   'P 1'
#
loop_
_entity.id
_entity.type
_entity.pdbx_description
1 polymer ?
#
loop_
_entity_poly.entity_id
_entity_poly.type
_entity_poly.pdbx_seq_one_letter_code
_entity_poly.pdbx_strand_id
1 'polypeptide(L)'
;MTERSDCNLYSGGTLSIVPALELTDLDADRRLLELPGVSLLIFTGAGCSTCRWARQVLPQFHLPIDRLCWIDAGHSGGLVERYEVFHLPSLFLVRDGHFLGPVHAPLRPEPLTQALRAALARPAEELP
;
A
#
# COMPACT_ATOMS: atom_id res chain seq x y z
N MET A 1 -37.63 -41.59 6.32
CA MET A 1 -36.16 -41.78 6.26
C MET A 1 -35.56 -40.40 6.17
N THR A 2 -34.98 -39.96 7.28
CA THR A 2 -34.57 -38.58 7.55
C THR A 2 -33.13 -38.43 7.13
N GLU A 3 -32.83 -37.56 6.18
CA GLU A 3 -31.47 -37.07 5.96
C GLU A 3 -31.52 -35.54 5.89
N ARG A 4 -31.45 -34.95 7.09
CA ARG A 4 -30.95 -33.61 7.29
C ARG A 4 -29.44 -33.69 7.07
N SER A 5 -28.93 -32.94 6.11
CA SER A 5 -27.52 -32.60 6.05
C SER A 5 -27.40 -31.09 6.02
N ASP A 6 -27.54 -30.51 7.21
CA ASP A 6 -26.96 -29.22 7.57
C ASP A 6 -25.44 -29.40 7.71
N CYS A 7 -24.67 -28.68 6.89
CA CYS A 7 -23.28 -28.28 7.13
C CYS A 7 -22.89 -27.38 5.94
N ASN A 8 -22.47 -26.13 6.06
CA ASN A 8 -21.81 -25.50 7.18
C ASN A 8 -21.94 -23.98 7.03
N LEU A 9 -22.24 -23.32 8.16
CA LEU A 9 -22.16 -21.89 8.35
C LEU A 9 -20.69 -21.46 8.28
N TYR A 10 -20.31 -20.67 7.27
CA TYR A 10 -19.16 -19.78 7.38
C TYR A 10 -19.68 -18.35 7.58
N SER A 11 -20.09 -18.08 8.82
CA SER A 11 -20.10 -16.72 9.37
C SER A 11 -18.85 -16.60 10.24
N GLY A 12 -17.99 -15.60 9.99
CA GLY A 12 -16.97 -15.22 10.96
C GLY A 12 -15.64 -14.77 10.37
N GLY A 13 -15.53 -13.46 10.12
CA GLY A 13 -14.27 -12.79 9.86
C GLY A 13 -14.48 -11.58 8.97
N THR A 14 -14.66 -10.40 9.57
CA THR A 14 -14.46 -9.15 8.83
C THR A 14 -12.99 -9.13 8.42
N LEU A 15 -12.69 -9.69 7.26
CA LEU A 15 -11.42 -9.48 6.58
C LEU A 15 -11.41 -7.98 6.26
N SER A 16 -10.76 -7.19 7.11
CA SER A 16 -10.37 -5.82 6.77
C SER A 16 -9.33 -5.90 5.66
N ILE A 17 -9.80 -6.19 4.45
CA ILE A 17 -9.01 -6.09 3.23
C ILE A 17 -8.81 -4.60 3.02
N VAL A 18 -7.56 -4.16 3.18
CA VAL A 18 -7.18 -2.81 2.78
C VAL A 18 -7.39 -2.73 1.26
N PRO A 19 -8.23 -1.82 0.76
CA PRO A 19 -8.46 -1.69 -0.67
C PRO A 19 -7.15 -1.38 -1.39
N ALA A 20 -6.96 -1.99 -2.56
CA ALA A 20 -5.79 -1.84 -3.40
C ALA A 20 -6.14 -1.14 -4.71
N LEU A 21 -5.31 -0.19 -5.12
CA LEU A 21 -5.41 0.55 -6.38
C LEU A 21 -4.10 0.39 -7.15
N GLU A 22 -4.17 0.35 -8.47
CA GLU A 22 -3.00 0.51 -9.34
C GLU A 22 -2.99 1.95 -9.85
N LEU A 23 -1.86 2.63 -9.73
CA LEU A 23 -1.64 4.00 -10.18
C LEU A 23 -0.54 4.03 -11.23
N THR A 24 -0.64 5.00 -12.13
CA THR A 24 0.29 5.22 -13.25
C THR A 24 0.70 6.68 -13.34
N ASP A 25 1.70 6.98 -14.18
CA ASP A 25 2.10 8.36 -14.48
C ASP A 25 0.93 9.26 -14.93
N LEU A 26 -0.12 8.67 -15.53
CA LEU A 26 -1.24 9.41 -16.10
C LEU A 26 -2.28 9.85 -15.05
N ASP A 27 -2.39 9.14 -13.93
CA ASP A 27 -3.50 9.33 -13.00
C ASP A 27 -3.10 9.48 -11.53
N ALA A 28 -1.87 9.14 -11.15
CA ALA A 28 -1.43 9.16 -9.76
C ALA A 28 -1.67 10.52 -9.08
N ASP A 29 -1.26 11.63 -9.69
CA ASP A 29 -1.40 12.96 -9.07
C ASP A 29 -2.86 13.31 -8.81
N ARG A 30 -3.71 13.19 -9.83
CA ARG A 30 -5.13 13.48 -9.72
C ARG A 30 -5.79 12.57 -8.68
N ARG A 31 -5.50 11.27 -8.72
CA ARG A 31 -6.09 10.30 -7.79
C ARG A 31 -5.65 10.56 -6.36
N LEU A 32 -4.36 10.81 -6.10
CA LEU A 32 -3.85 11.05 -4.76
C LEU A 32 -4.41 12.33 -4.14
N LEU A 33 -4.68 13.37 -4.94
CA LEU A 33 -5.37 14.58 -4.49
C LEU A 33 -6.86 14.35 -4.15
N GLU A 34 -7.51 13.40 -4.83
CA GLU A 34 -8.94 13.09 -4.65
C GLU A 34 -9.19 12.06 -3.55
N LEU A 35 -8.21 11.22 -3.22
CA LEU A 35 -8.34 10.13 -2.27
C LEU A 35 -8.22 10.64 -0.82
N PRO A 36 -9.28 10.55 0.00
CA PRO A 36 -9.20 10.91 1.40
C PRO A 36 -8.46 9.84 2.21
N GLY A 37 -7.89 10.25 3.33
CA GLY A 37 -7.17 9.39 4.26
C GLY A 37 -5.77 9.04 3.79
N VAL A 38 -5.25 7.94 4.31
CA VAL A 38 -3.85 7.52 4.22
C VAL A 38 -3.66 6.47 3.12
N SER A 39 -2.83 6.81 2.15
CA SER A 39 -2.39 5.94 1.06
C SER A 39 -0.94 5.53 1.25
N LEU A 40 -0.69 4.22 1.28
CA LEU A 40 0.67 3.69 1.17
C LEU A 40 0.96 3.44 -0.31
N LEU A 41 1.87 4.22 -0.88
CA LEU A 41 2.37 4.03 -2.23
C LEU A 41 3.47 2.97 -2.21
N ILE A 42 3.38 1.99 -3.11
CA ILE A 42 4.33 0.90 -3.25
C ILE A 42 4.81 0.84 -4.69
N PHE A 43 6.03 1.32 -4.93
CA PHE A 43 6.70 1.14 -6.20
C PHE A 43 7.23 -0.29 -6.29
N THR A 44 6.88 -0.97 -7.38
CA THR A 44 7.18 -2.38 -7.65
C THR A 44 7.76 -2.58 -9.04
N GLY A 45 8.24 -3.79 -9.35
CA GLY A 45 8.62 -4.16 -10.70
C GLY A 45 8.58 -5.67 -10.92
N ALA A 46 8.37 -6.11 -12.17
CA ALA A 46 8.14 -7.51 -12.53
C ALA A 46 9.28 -8.47 -12.11
N GLY A 47 10.53 -8.02 -12.18
CA GLY A 47 11.72 -8.81 -11.82
C GLY A 47 12.00 -8.96 -10.31
N CYS A 48 11.28 -8.25 -9.46
CA CYS A 48 11.58 -8.13 -8.04
C CYS A 48 10.83 -9.19 -7.20
N SER A 49 11.56 -10.16 -6.62
CA SER A 49 10.98 -11.20 -5.76
C SER A 49 10.35 -10.63 -4.50
N THR A 50 11.01 -9.67 -3.86
CA THR A 50 10.48 -8.94 -2.70
C THR A 50 9.17 -8.20 -3.02
N CYS A 51 9.01 -7.72 -4.25
CA CYS A 51 7.80 -7.03 -4.70
C CYS A 51 6.64 -8.01 -4.90
N ARG A 52 6.92 -9.22 -5.42
CA ARG A 52 5.93 -10.30 -5.47
C ARG A 52 5.48 -10.70 -4.07
N TRP A 53 6.43 -10.81 -3.13
CA TRP A 53 6.11 -11.05 -1.72
C TRP A 53 5.27 -9.93 -1.12
N ALA A 54 5.63 -8.66 -1.34
CA ALA A 54 4.87 -7.49 -0.87
C ALA A 54 3.41 -7.53 -1.32
N ARG A 55 3.16 -7.81 -2.62
CA ARG A 55 1.80 -7.95 -3.17
C ARG A 55 0.97 -9.05 -2.50
N GLN A 56 1.61 -10.12 -2.03
CA GLN A 56 0.92 -11.22 -1.35
C GLN A 56 0.58 -10.87 0.10
N VAL A 57 1.49 -10.24 0.84
CA VAL A 57 1.35 -10.08 2.30
C VAL A 57 0.79 -8.73 2.74
N LEU A 58 1.08 -7.64 2.04
CA LEU A 58 0.64 -6.30 2.47
C LEU A 58 -0.89 -6.18 2.58
N PRO A 59 -1.70 -6.73 1.66
CA PRO A 59 -3.17 -6.70 1.79
C PRO A 59 -3.71 -7.45 3.02
N GLN A 60 -2.90 -8.32 3.62
CA GLN A 60 -3.28 -9.14 4.79
C GLN A 60 -2.90 -8.47 6.12
N PHE A 61 -2.08 -7.40 6.08
CA PHE A 61 -1.63 -6.72 7.29
C PHE A 61 -2.65 -5.70 7.75
N HIS A 62 -2.88 -5.64 9.07
CA HIS A 62 -3.69 -4.59 9.70
C HIS A 62 -2.83 -3.33 9.90
N LEU A 63 -2.57 -2.64 8.80
CA LEU A 63 -1.76 -1.42 8.79
C LEU A 63 -2.62 -0.19 9.12
N PRO A 64 -2.03 0.87 9.71
CA PRO A 64 -2.73 2.13 10.01
C PRO A 64 -2.87 3.00 8.74
N ILE A 65 -3.42 2.42 7.68
CA ILE A 65 -3.62 3.06 6.38
C ILE A 65 -5.01 2.73 5.85
N ASP A 66 -5.54 3.57 4.97
CA ASP A 66 -6.85 3.35 4.35
C ASP A 66 -6.76 2.54 3.06
N ARG A 67 -5.61 2.59 2.37
CA ARG A 67 -5.43 1.93 1.06
C ARG A 67 -3.97 1.66 0.70
N LEU A 68 -3.79 0.66 -0.16
CA LEU A 68 -2.54 0.37 -0.86
C LEU A 68 -2.62 0.91 -2.28
N CYS A 69 -1.60 1.64 -2.72
CA CYS A 69 -1.49 2.17 -4.08
C CYS A 69 -0.23 1.58 -4.73
N TRP A 70 -0.42 0.64 -5.64
CA TRP A 70 0.65 -0.04 -6.36
C TRP A 70 1.05 0.76 -7.60
N ILE A 71 2.36 0.90 -7.82
CA ILE A 71 2.92 1.57 -8.99
C ILE A 71 3.94 0.64 -9.61
N ASP A 72 3.83 0.37 -10.91
CA ASP A 72 4.87 -0.35 -11.66
C ASP A 72 5.94 0.64 -12.13
N ALA A 73 7.13 0.54 -11.52
CA ALA A 73 8.28 1.39 -11.83
C ALA A 73 8.80 1.19 -13.27
N GLY A 74 8.53 0.03 -13.89
CA GLY A 74 8.89 -0.23 -15.28
C GLY A 74 8.00 0.50 -16.29
N HIS A 75 6.80 0.92 -15.88
CA HIS A 75 5.83 1.60 -16.74
C HIS A 75 5.52 3.05 -16.30
N SER A 76 6.03 3.47 -15.14
CA SER A 76 5.76 4.78 -14.54
C SER A 76 7.06 5.55 -14.25
N GLY A 77 7.81 5.84 -15.31
CA GLY A 77 9.13 6.49 -15.21
C GLY A 77 9.07 7.89 -14.63
N GLY A 78 8.01 8.66 -14.92
CA GLY A 78 7.84 10.01 -14.39
C GLY A 78 7.58 10.01 -12.88
N LEU A 79 6.87 9.03 -12.35
CA LEU A 79 6.72 8.82 -10.91
C LEU A 79 8.02 8.30 -10.27
N VAL A 80 8.77 7.43 -10.94
CA VAL A 80 10.07 6.97 -10.45
C VAL A 80 11.04 8.13 -10.28
N GLU A 81 11.09 9.06 -11.24
CA GLU A 81 11.91 10.27 -11.16
C GLU A 81 11.44 11.21 -10.05
N ARG A 82 10.13 11.54 -10.02
CA ARG A 82 9.55 12.49 -9.03
C ARG A 82 9.58 12.03 -7.58
N TYR A 83 9.53 10.71 -7.35
CA TYR A 83 9.63 10.14 -6.01
C TYR A 83 11.06 9.67 -5.70
N GLU A 84 12.02 9.92 -6.59
CA GLU A 84 13.42 9.51 -6.47
C GLU A 84 13.58 8.02 -6.11
N VAL A 85 12.92 7.14 -6.87
CA VAL A 85 12.88 5.70 -6.58
C VAL A 85 14.15 5.02 -7.07
N PHE A 86 15.07 4.73 -6.15
CA PHE A 86 16.35 4.07 -6.44
C PHE A 86 16.38 2.56 -6.13
N HIS A 87 15.39 2.03 -5.40
CA HIS A 87 15.30 0.61 -5.05
C HIS A 87 13.86 0.12 -5.08
N LEU A 88 13.68 -1.20 -5.12
CA LEU A 88 12.37 -1.83 -5.13
C LEU A 88 12.26 -2.94 -4.07
N PRO A 89 11.11 -3.09 -3.39
CA PRO A 89 10.02 -2.11 -3.38
C PRO A 89 10.43 -0.84 -2.61
N SER A 90 9.96 0.31 -3.08
CA SER A 90 10.03 1.58 -2.33
C SER A 90 8.64 1.94 -1.81
N LEU A 91 8.57 2.37 -0.55
CA LEU A 91 7.32 2.68 0.13
C LEU A 91 7.27 4.16 0.50
N PHE A 92 6.15 4.81 0.22
CA PHE A 92 5.91 6.20 0.57
C PHE A 92 4.53 6.41 1.14
N LEU A 93 4.39 7.42 1.99
CA LEU A 93 3.13 7.71 2.65
C LEU A 93 2.54 9.02 2.15
N VAL A 94 1.26 8.99 1.78
CA VAL A 94 0.48 10.17 1.41
C VAL A 94 -0.78 10.22 2.27
N ARG A 95 -1.16 11.40 2.77
CA ARG A 95 -2.40 11.61 3.51
C ARG A 95 -3.15 12.80 2.92
N ASP A 96 -4.37 12.58 2.43
CA ASP A 96 -5.22 13.63 1.85
C ASP A 96 -4.48 14.45 0.78
N GLY A 97 -3.77 13.78 -0.13
CA GLY A 97 -2.94 14.42 -1.17
C GLY A 97 -1.60 14.97 -0.69
N HIS A 98 -1.32 15.00 0.61
CA HIS A 98 -0.04 15.48 1.15
C HIS A 98 0.97 14.36 1.32
N PHE A 99 2.16 14.54 0.76
CA PHE A 99 3.28 13.62 0.94
C PHE A 99 3.87 13.73 2.35
N LEU A 100 4.01 12.58 3.02
CA LEU A 100 4.57 12.45 4.37
C LEU A 100 5.93 11.73 4.37
N GLY A 101 6.48 11.46 3.20
CA GLY A 101 7.81 10.89 3.03
C GLY A 101 7.91 9.38 2.89
N PRO A 102 9.15 8.89 2.75
CA PRO A 102 9.43 7.47 2.60
C PRO A 102 9.19 6.70 3.91
N VAL A 103 8.90 5.40 3.77
CA VAL A 103 8.72 4.45 4.86
C VAL A 103 9.74 3.32 4.71
N HIS A 104 10.67 3.23 5.67
CA HIS A 104 11.69 2.18 5.67
C HIS A 104 11.44 1.18 6.79
N ALA A 105 10.98 -0.02 6.43
CA ALA A 105 10.81 -1.11 7.35
C ALA A 105 10.86 -2.47 6.62
N PRO A 106 11.26 -3.55 7.31
CA PRO A 106 11.02 -4.91 6.82
C PRO A 106 9.52 -5.13 6.56
N LEU A 107 9.18 -5.89 5.52
CA LEU A 107 7.81 -6.31 5.19
C LEU A 107 7.28 -7.37 6.18
N ARG A 108 7.15 -6.96 7.45
CA ARG A 108 6.60 -7.72 8.56
C ARG A 108 5.58 -6.83 9.29
N PRO A 109 4.51 -7.40 9.88
CA PRO A 109 3.41 -6.60 10.42
C PRO A 109 3.84 -5.54 11.43
N GLU A 110 4.55 -5.95 12.49
CA GLU A 110 4.89 -5.06 13.61
C GLU A 110 5.89 -3.95 13.21
N PRO A 111 7.05 -4.24 12.58
CA PRO A 111 7.98 -3.19 12.18
C PRO A 111 7.39 -2.20 11.18
N LEU A 112 6.58 -2.70 10.21
CA LEU A 112 5.95 -1.84 9.23
C LEU A 112 4.88 -0.94 9.88
N THR A 113 4.09 -1.49 10.80
CA THR A 113 3.10 -0.71 11.57
C THR A 113 3.76 0.40 12.36
N GLN A 114 4.87 0.11 13.04
CA GLN A 114 5.63 1.11 13.80
C GLN A 114 6.17 2.22 12.88
N ALA A 115 6.78 1.86 11.75
CA ALA A 115 7.31 2.82 10.79
C ALA A 115 6.21 3.71 10.19
N LEU A 116 5.04 3.14 9.88
CA LEU A 116 3.90 3.91 9.39
C LEU A 116 3.37 4.89 10.45
N ARG A 117 3.26 4.46 11.72
CA ARG A 117 2.85 5.37 12.81
C ARG A 117 3.83 6.52 13.00
N ALA A 118 5.13 6.24 12.91
CA ALA A 118 6.17 7.27 12.97
C ALA A 118 6.04 8.26 11.80
N ALA A 119 5.84 7.75 10.58
CA ALA A 119 5.66 8.58 9.39
C ALA A 119 4.39 9.45 9.46
N LEU A 120 3.27 8.90 9.97
CA LEU A 120 2.01 9.62 10.15
C LEU A 120 2.08 10.81 11.13
N ALA A 121 3.04 10.76 12.06
CA ALA A 121 3.28 11.81 13.03
C ALA A 121 4.16 12.96 12.50
N ARG A 122 4.75 12.80 11.31
CA ARG A 122 5.56 13.85 10.67
C ARG A 122 4.66 14.92 10.02
N PRO A 123 5.14 16.17 9.91
CA PRO A 123 4.51 17.14 9.02
C PRO A 123 4.59 16.66 7.56
N ALA A 124 3.72 17.19 6.72
CA ALA A 124 3.85 17.00 5.28
C ALA A 124 5.16 17.63 4.78
N GLU A 125 5.77 16.99 3.80
CA GLU A 125 6.99 17.43 3.15
C GLU A 125 6.75 17.61 1.64
N GLU A 126 7.62 18.36 0.98
CA GLU A 126 7.63 18.44 -0.48
C GLU A 126 8.16 17.11 -1.06
N LEU A 127 7.70 16.77 -2.26
CA LEU A 127 8.35 15.68 -2.99
C LEU A 127 9.82 16.07 -3.25
N PRO A 128 10.75 15.10 -3.15
CA PRO A 128 12.17 15.36 -3.31
C PRO A 128 12.56 15.95 -4.67
#